data_AF-A0AAD5USE3-F1
#
_entry.id   AF-A0AAD5USE3-F1
#
_cell.length_a   1.000
_cell.length_b   1.000
_cell.length_c   1.000
_cell.angle_alpha   90.00
_cell.angle_beta   90.00
_cell.angle_gamma   90.00
#
_symmetry.space_group_name_H-M   'P 1'
#
loop_
_entity.id
_entity.type
_entity.pdbx_description
1 polymer ?
#
loop_
_entity_poly.entity_id
_entity_poly.type
_entity_poly.pdbx_seq_one_letter_code
_entity_poly.pdbx_strand_id
1 'polypeptide(L)'
;MANTTTKPVHDEYQYLNLIRSVLDTGETRPDRTGTGTLSIFAPPSLRFSLSDSTLPLLTTKRTFLRGIVEELLWFIQGSTDSTLLSKKGVKIWDGNGSKEFLEKRGLVGRREGDLGPVYGFQWRHFGAEYVDCERDYEGKGVDQLKECVRKIKEEPTDRRIILSAWNPADIPLMALPPCHMMCQFYVHLPPSVPPNANGTTEPVRKPKLSCLMYQRSADLGLGIPFNIASYALLTHMMAQVTNTEAHELIIQLGDAHVYRDHVDALEEQLKREPRAFPKVRWRRDVRDIDDFKAEDIVVEGPRASLRPLLLPHRTRHFSLRLPLFTQHGSPQKPSPPEPESKPKILPATLKENIYTIPNLLTVSRIIACPILGWAIVQNDFVTATSLLVYAGLTDLVDGFLARRFKMQSVLGTILDPAADKTLMTTLTITLAIKGMVPVPLAVIILGRDVLLSLSAFYIRYTSLPQPKTWTRYWDFSIPSAEVHPTAISKVNTALQLLLMGTTTISPLIPADISLGLQALQWIVGTTTVWSGASYIFSKDAVKIVASKTGLKP
;
A
#
# COMPACT_ATOMS: atom_id res chain seq x y z
N MET A 1 36.95 -21.31 -39.58
CA MET A 1 36.39 -20.06 -40.12
C MET A 1 35.40 -19.49 -39.11
N ALA A 2 35.55 -18.21 -38.81
CA ALA A 2 34.67 -17.30 -38.05
C ALA A 2 34.13 -17.79 -36.68
N ASN A 3 34.88 -17.44 -35.62
CA ASN A 3 34.35 -17.25 -34.28
C ASN A 3 33.41 -16.03 -34.33
N THR A 4 32.10 -16.26 -34.51
CA THR A 4 31.08 -15.21 -34.46
C THR A 4 31.03 -14.65 -33.04
N THR A 5 31.87 -13.66 -32.79
CA THR A 5 31.79 -12.79 -31.61
C THR A 5 30.48 -12.02 -31.73
N THR A 6 29.42 -12.55 -31.12
CA THR A 6 28.17 -11.83 -30.91
C THR A 6 28.55 -10.56 -30.13
N LYS A 7 28.40 -9.39 -30.75
CA LYS A 7 28.60 -8.13 -30.05
C LYS A 7 27.74 -8.15 -28.79
N PRO A 8 28.28 -7.76 -27.62
CA PRO A 8 27.47 -7.69 -26.41
C PRO A 8 26.27 -6.78 -26.66
N VAL A 9 25.08 -7.27 -26.36
CA VAL A 9 23.83 -6.52 -26.52
C VAL A 9 23.87 -5.32 -25.57
N HIS A 10 23.64 -4.13 -26.11
CA HIS A 10 23.69 -2.88 -25.34
C HIS A 10 22.67 -2.89 -24.18
N ASP A 11 23.08 -2.49 -22.97
CA ASP A 11 22.23 -2.59 -21.76
C ASP A 11 20.90 -1.82 -21.89
N GLU A 12 20.82 -0.75 -22.69
CA GLU A 12 19.57 -0.01 -22.96
C GLU A 12 18.45 -0.91 -23.51
N TYR A 13 18.80 -2.01 -24.21
CA TYR A 13 17.80 -2.96 -24.69
C TYR A 13 17.01 -3.62 -23.55
N GLN A 14 17.54 -3.71 -22.33
CA GLN A 14 16.78 -4.25 -21.20
C GLN A 14 15.56 -3.38 -20.88
N TYR A 15 15.74 -2.05 -20.90
CA TYR A 15 14.64 -1.11 -20.73
C TYR A 15 13.65 -1.13 -21.90
N LEU A 16 14.15 -1.15 -23.14
CA LEU A 16 13.30 -1.19 -24.34
C LEU A 16 12.51 -2.50 -24.43
N ASN A 17 13.13 -3.63 -24.11
CA ASN A 17 12.46 -4.93 -24.09
C ASN A 17 11.39 -4.98 -22.99
N LEU A 18 11.62 -4.36 -21.83
CA LEU A 18 10.60 -4.25 -20.80
C LEU A 18 9.39 -3.43 -21.28
N ILE A 19 9.61 -2.32 -22.00
CA ILE A 19 8.51 -1.58 -22.62
C ILE A 19 7.73 -2.49 -23.58
N ARG A 20 8.43 -3.20 -24.50
CA ARG A 20 7.78 -4.15 -25.42
C ARG A 20 6.92 -5.16 -24.66
N SER A 21 7.47 -5.79 -23.63
CA SER A 21 6.72 -6.75 -22.80
C SER A 21 5.46 -6.15 -22.19
N VAL A 22 5.54 -4.93 -21.64
CA VAL A 22 4.37 -4.24 -21.05
C VAL A 22 3.34 -3.86 -22.12
N LEU A 23 3.76 -3.45 -23.32
CA LEU A 23 2.83 -3.16 -24.43
C LEU A 23 2.15 -4.43 -24.96
N ASP A 24 2.90 -5.53 -25.08
CA ASP A 24 2.43 -6.78 -25.68
C ASP A 24 1.57 -7.61 -24.73
N THR A 25 1.96 -7.69 -23.45
CA THR A 25 1.38 -8.64 -22.49
C THR A 25 0.89 -7.98 -21.19
N GLY A 26 1.04 -6.66 -21.05
CA GLY A 26 0.66 -5.94 -19.84
C GLY A 26 -0.84 -5.98 -19.56
N GLU A 27 -1.18 -6.19 -18.29
CA GLU A 27 -2.56 -6.13 -17.82
C GLU A 27 -3.09 -4.69 -17.96
N THR A 28 -4.26 -4.54 -18.57
CA THR A 28 -4.99 -3.28 -18.49
C THR A 28 -5.46 -3.08 -17.07
N ARG A 29 -4.99 -2.00 -16.44
CA ARG A 29 -5.44 -1.59 -15.11
C ARG A 29 -6.13 -0.24 -15.20
N PRO A 30 -7.32 -0.09 -14.62
CA PRO A 30 -7.87 1.24 -14.40
C PRO A 30 -6.95 1.95 -13.41
N ASP A 31 -6.63 3.20 -13.70
CA ASP A 31 -5.91 4.05 -12.79
C ASP A 31 -6.83 5.22 -12.37
N ARG A 32 -6.52 5.87 -11.25
CA ARG A 32 -7.40 6.93 -10.73
C ARG A 32 -7.27 8.27 -11.49
N THR A 33 -6.37 8.37 -12.48
CA THR A 33 -6.30 9.55 -13.36
C THR A 33 -7.31 9.48 -14.52
N GLY A 34 -7.86 8.29 -14.78
CA GLY A 34 -8.79 8.04 -15.88
C GLY A 34 -8.10 7.74 -17.21
N THR A 35 -6.77 7.84 -17.27
CA THR A 35 -5.97 7.49 -18.46
C THR A 35 -5.88 5.97 -18.64
N GLY A 36 -5.77 5.24 -17.54
CA GLY A 36 -5.46 3.80 -17.49
C GLY A 36 -3.99 3.49 -17.77
N THR A 37 -3.57 2.30 -17.36
CA THR A 37 -2.19 1.81 -17.57
C THR A 37 -2.19 0.40 -18.15
N LEU A 38 -1.12 0.06 -18.86
CA LEU A 38 -0.69 -1.32 -19.11
C LEU A 38 0.41 -1.64 -18.10
N SER A 39 0.29 -2.74 -17.34
CA SER A 39 1.20 -3.04 -16.24
C SER A 39 1.62 -4.50 -16.19
N ILE A 40 2.88 -4.72 -15.80
CA ILE A 40 3.42 -6.02 -15.38
C ILE A 40 3.94 -5.88 -13.95
N PHE A 41 3.60 -6.85 -13.10
CA PHE A 41 4.09 -6.90 -11.73
C PHE A 41 5.39 -7.70 -11.63
N ALA A 42 6.38 -7.13 -10.95
CA ALA A 42 7.68 -7.72 -10.67
C ALA A 42 8.39 -8.28 -11.94
N PRO A 43 8.63 -7.45 -12.97
CA PRO A 43 9.38 -7.89 -14.14
C PRO A 43 10.84 -8.25 -13.77
N PRO A 44 11.57 -8.92 -14.68
CA PRO A 44 13.00 -9.15 -14.51
C PRO A 44 13.77 -7.87 -14.16
N SER A 45 14.77 -7.99 -13.28
CA SER A 45 15.59 -6.84 -12.88
C SER A 45 16.35 -6.25 -14.06
N LEU A 46 16.41 -4.92 -14.14
CA LEU A 46 17.28 -4.22 -15.08
C LEU A 46 18.69 -4.15 -14.50
N ARG A 47 19.72 -4.38 -15.31
CA ARG A 47 21.13 -4.35 -14.90
C ARG A 47 21.94 -3.48 -15.83
N PHE A 48 22.69 -2.53 -15.30
CA PHE A 48 23.50 -1.60 -16.09
C PHE A 48 24.93 -1.61 -15.58
N SER A 49 25.88 -1.84 -16.49
CA SER A 49 27.30 -1.66 -16.15
C SER A 49 27.60 -0.19 -15.94
N LEU A 50 28.25 0.11 -14.81
CA LEU A 50 28.80 1.44 -14.49
C LEU A 50 30.32 1.49 -14.68
N SER A 51 30.91 0.37 -15.09
CA SER A 51 32.35 0.24 -15.31
C SER A 51 32.83 1.23 -16.39
N ASP A 52 34.11 1.61 -16.35
CA ASP A 52 34.69 2.61 -17.27
C ASP A 52 33.92 3.95 -17.25
N SER A 53 33.48 4.35 -16.05
CA SER A 53 32.75 5.60 -15.80
C SER A 53 31.43 5.72 -16.59
N THR A 54 30.87 4.60 -17.05
CA THR A 54 29.64 4.58 -17.85
C THR A 54 28.45 5.10 -17.05
N LEU A 55 27.68 6.02 -17.62
CA LEU A 55 26.42 6.49 -17.06
C LEU A 55 25.28 6.01 -17.97
N PRO A 56 24.39 5.10 -17.51
CA PRO A 56 23.24 4.61 -18.28
C PRO A 56 22.16 5.70 -18.44
N LEU A 57 22.49 6.73 -19.21
CA LEU A 57 21.59 7.79 -19.64
C LEU A 57 21.03 7.40 -20.99
N LEU A 58 19.73 7.11 -21.06
CA LEU A 58 19.08 6.61 -22.29
C LEU A 58 19.44 7.46 -23.51
N THR A 59 19.69 6.78 -24.63
CA THR A 59 20.13 7.42 -25.89
C THR A 59 19.02 7.42 -26.94
N THR A 60 18.05 6.52 -26.82
CA THR A 60 16.84 6.47 -27.68
C THR A 60 15.88 7.63 -27.42
N LYS A 61 16.02 8.35 -26.30
CA LYS A 61 15.32 9.61 -26.04
C LYS A 61 16.18 10.58 -25.25
N ARG A 62 15.91 11.88 -25.39
CA ARG A 62 16.59 12.92 -24.60
C ARG A 62 16.03 12.97 -23.17
N THR A 63 16.91 12.82 -22.19
CA THR A 63 16.62 12.95 -20.76
C THR A 63 17.11 14.30 -20.23
N PHE A 64 16.44 14.85 -19.22
CA PHE A 64 16.78 16.16 -18.65
C PHE A 64 17.85 16.03 -17.55
N LEU A 65 19.11 15.92 -17.97
CA LEU A 65 20.26 15.70 -17.08
C LEU A 65 20.37 16.71 -15.93
N ARG A 66 20.14 18.00 -16.19
CA ARG A 66 20.20 19.03 -15.14
C ARG A 66 19.18 18.76 -14.03
N GLY A 67 17.98 18.32 -14.38
CA GLY A 67 16.96 17.96 -13.40
C GLY A 67 17.40 16.78 -12.53
N ILE A 68 17.99 15.74 -13.14
CA ILE A 68 18.51 14.55 -12.45
C ILE A 68 19.59 14.94 -11.43
N VAL A 69 20.56 15.75 -11.85
CA VAL A 69 21.68 16.18 -11.00
C VAL A 69 21.19 17.02 -9.83
N GLU A 70 20.39 18.05 -10.08
CA GLU A 70 19.93 18.97 -9.04
C GLU A 70 18.98 18.30 -8.05
N GLU A 71 18.12 17.39 -8.51
CA GLU A 71 17.26 16.60 -7.63
C GLU A 71 18.07 15.68 -6.72
N LEU A 72 19.08 14.98 -7.27
CA LEU A 72 19.91 14.09 -6.47
C LEU A 72 20.68 14.84 -5.40
N LEU A 73 21.26 16.00 -5.74
CA LEU A 73 21.93 16.87 -4.76
C LEU A 73 20.95 17.38 -3.70
N TRP A 74 19.72 17.71 -4.09
CA TRP A 74 18.66 18.12 -3.16
C TRP A 74 18.26 16.98 -2.21
N PHE A 75 18.20 15.71 -2.67
CA PHE A 75 18.01 14.55 -1.79
C PHE A 75 19.20 14.36 -0.84
N ILE A 76 20.44 14.43 -1.35
CA ILE A 76 21.64 14.29 -0.54
C ILE A 76 21.63 15.33 0.58
N GLN A 77 21.30 16.59 0.29
CA GLN A 77 21.22 17.68 1.28
C GLN A 77 20.11 17.52 2.33
N GLY A 78 19.25 16.49 2.25
CA GLY A 78 18.15 16.32 3.18
C GLY A 78 16.96 17.26 2.93
N SER A 79 17.00 18.04 1.85
CA SER A 79 16.02 19.09 1.59
C SER A 79 14.65 18.54 1.24
N THR A 80 13.60 19.29 1.63
CA THR A 80 12.18 18.97 1.35
C THR A 80 11.39 20.13 0.76
N ASP A 81 12.05 21.29 0.52
CA ASP A 81 11.46 22.45 -0.15
C ASP A 81 11.66 22.37 -1.67
N SER A 82 10.59 22.12 -2.42
CA SER A 82 10.63 22.05 -3.88
C SER A 82 10.94 23.40 -4.53
N THR A 83 10.70 24.54 -3.86
CA THR A 83 10.95 25.86 -4.44
C THR A 83 12.44 26.11 -4.69
N LEU A 84 13.32 25.42 -3.96
CA LEU A 84 14.77 25.45 -4.20
C LEU A 84 15.13 24.85 -5.57
N LEU A 85 14.43 23.80 -5.99
CA LEU A 85 14.57 23.22 -7.33
C LEU A 85 13.94 24.16 -8.38
N SER A 86 12.76 24.71 -8.11
CA SER A 86 12.08 25.62 -9.03
C SER A 86 12.91 26.87 -9.33
N LYS A 87 13.57 27.45 -8.31
CA LYS A 87 14.52 28.58 -8.46
C LYS A 87 15.69 28.26 -9.39
N LYS A 88 16.10 26.98 -9.47
CA LYS A 88 17.12 26.48 -10.40
C LYS A 88 16.55 26.06 -11.76
N GLY A 89 15.26 26.33 -12.02
CA GLY A 89 14.58 25.95 -13.26
C GLY A 89 14.23 24.46 -13.35
N VAL A 90 14.30 23.72 -12.24
CA VAL A 90 13.95 22.31 -12.15
C VAL A 90 12.56 22.18 -11.55
N LYS A 91 11.57 21.87 -12.40
CA LYS A 91 10.14 21.92 -12.05
C LYS A 91 9.51 20.56 -11.75
N ILE A 92 10.33 19.56 -11.46
CA ILE A 92 9.89 18.16 -11.39
C ILE A 92 8.93 17.87 -10.22
N TRP A 93 8.98 18.74 -9.19
CA TRP A 93 8.16 18.66 -7.97
C TRP A 93 7.10 19.76 -7.89
N ASP A 94 7.06 20.72 -8.82
CA ASP A 94 6.12 21.86 -8.78
C ASP A 94 4.68 21.39 -8.69
N GLY A 95 4.31 20.37 -9.47
CA GLY A 95 2.95 19.84 -9.47
C GLY A 95 2.56 19.21 -8.13
N ASN A 96 3.47 18.44 -7.52
CA ASN A 96 3.23 17.77 -6.24
C ASN A 96 3.39 18.70 -5.02
N GLY A 97 4.13 19.80 -5.16
CA GLY A 97 4.29 20.83 -4.14
C GLY A 97 3.29 21.98 -4.24
N SER A 98 2.47 22.02 -5.29
CA SER A 98 1.43 23.04 -5.46
C SER A 98 0.43 23.02 -4.30
N LYS A 99 -0.04 24.21 -3.91
CA LYS A 99 -1.02 24.35 -2.82
C LYS A 99 -2.27 23.49 -3.03
N GLU A 100 -2.81 23.49 -4.24
CA GLU A 100 -3.99 22.68 -4.60
C GLU A 100 -3.73 21.18 -4.38
N PHE A 101 -2.56 20.67 -4.77
CA PHE A 101 -2.22 19.26 -4.61
C PHE A 101 -2.07 18.88 -3.13
N LEU A 102 -1.38 19.71 -2.34
CA LEU A 102 -1.16 19.48 -0.91
C LEU A 102 -2.48 19.50 -0.13
N GLU A 103 -3.37 20.46 -0.40
CA GLU A 103 -4.69 20.51 0.22
C GLU A 103 -5.54 19.28 -0.15
N LYS A 104 -5.51 18.86 -1.43
CA LYS A 104 -6.19 17.65 -1.87
C LYS A 104 -5.60 16.37 -1.24
N ARG A 105 -4.33 16.39 -0.81
CA ARG A 105 -3.70 15.31 -0.04
C ARG A 105 -4.14 15.28 1.42
N GLY A 106 -4.87 16.28 1.89
CA GLY A 106 -5.22 16.46 3.30
C GLY A 106 -4.13 17.17 4.11
N LEU A 107 -3.10 17.71 3.46
CA LEU A 107 -2.00 18.43 4.10
C LEU A 107 -2.35 19.92 4.24
N VAL A 108 -3.51 20.20 4.83
CA VAL A 108 -4.05 21.56 4.98
C VAL A 108 -3.13 22.39 5.88
N GLY A 109 -2.79 23.60 5.43
CA GLY A 109 -1.89 24.51 6.14
C GLY A 109 -0.40 24.30 5.85
N ARG A 110 -0.03 23.27 5.07
CA ARG A 110 1.34 23.09 4.59
C ARG A 110 1.71 24.17 3.58
N ARG A 111 2.92 24.75 3.71
CA ARG A 111 3.42 25.79 2.80
C ARG A 111 3.52 25.24 1.37
N GLU A 112 3.23 26.07 0.38
CA GLU A 112 3.50 25.70 -1.02
C GLU A 112 4.99 25.39 -1.22
N GLY A 113 5.25 24.24 -1.82
CA GLY A 113 6.58 23.68 -2.00
C GLY A 113 7.13 22.85 -0.83
N ASP A 114 6.49 22.85 0.34
CA ASP A 114 6.82 21.92 1.42
C ASP A 114 6.26 20.54 1.06
N LEU A 115 7.16 19.60 0.72
CA LEU A 115 6.78 18.25 0.31
C LEU A 115 6.59 17.29 1.49
N GLY A 116 6.83 17.73 2.73
CA GLY A 116 6.89 16.87 3.90
C GLY A 116 8.16 16.02 3.96
N PRO A 117 8.20 15.02 4.85
CA PRO A 117 9.39 14.19 5.10
C PRO A 117 9.67 13.18 3.97
N VAL A 118 9.90 13.66 2.75
CA VAL A 118 10.18 12.85 1.55
C VAL A 118 11.63 12.36 1.52
N TYR A 119 12.12 11.93 0.34
CA TYR A 119 13.38 11.19 0.17
C TYR A 119 14.57 11.75 0.96
N GLY A 120 14.95 13.02 0.76
CA GLY A 120 16.12 13.59 1.41
C GLY A 120 16.01 13.57 2.93
N PHE A 121 14.86 13.96 3.46
CA PHE A 121 14.61 13.89 4.90
C PHE A 121 14.75 12.47 5.44
N GLN A 122 14.22 11.47 4.74
CA GLN A 122 14.39 10.08 5.16
C GLN A 122 15.85 9.64 5.06
N TRP A 123 16.63 10.14 4.10
CA TRP A 123 18.04 9.78 3.96
C TRP A 123 18.92 10.34 5.08
N ARG A 124 18.63 11.55 5.55
CA ARG A 124 19.48 12.29 6.51
C ARG A 124 18.92 12.32 7.95
N HIS A 125 17.62 12.15 8.11
CA HIS A 125 16.89 12.40 9.35
C HIS A 125 15.81 11.32 9.63
N PHE A 126 16.05 10.06 9.24
CA PHE A 126 15.05 9.00 9.38
C PHE A 126 14.56 8.87 10.83
N GLY A 127 13.24 8.92 11.03
CA GLY A 127 12.61 8.81 12.35
C GLY A 127 12.62 10.10 13.19
N ALA A 128 13.15 11.22 12.67
CA ALA A 128 12.92 12.52 13.28
C ALA A 128 11.47 12.98 13.10
N GLU A 129 10.94 13.73 14.07
CA GLU A 129 9.64 14.38 13.92
C GLU A 129 9.74 15.53 12.90
N TYR A 130 8.96 15.44 11.83
CA TYR A 130 8.91 16.49 10.81
C TYR A 130 8.01 17.64 11.24
N VAL A 131 8.54 18.86 11.16
CA VAL A 131 7.82 20.11 11.43
C VAL A 131 7.45 20.78 10.10
N ASP A 132 8.44 21.34 9.40
CA ASP A 132 8.32 22.00 8.10
C ASP A 132 9.63 21.90 7.30
N CYS A 133 9.62 22.38 6.06
CA CYS A 133 10.77 22.35 5.16
C CYS A 133 11.85 23.44 5.40
N GLU A 134 11.65 24.35 6.36
CA GLU A 134 12.58 25.44 6.70
C GLU A 134 13.35 25.16 8.00
N ARG A 135 12.84 24.24 8.81
CA ARG A 135 13.44 23.82 10.07
C ARG A 135 14.80 23.16 9.85
N ASP A 136 15.72 23.47 10.76
CA ASP A 136 16.98 22.76 10.88
C ASP A 136 16.78 21.43 11.64
N TYR A 137 17.17 20.33 10.99
CA TYR A 137 17.10 18.96 11.50
C TYR A 137 18.48 18.37 11.79
N GLU A 138 19.55 19.19 11.82
CA GLU A 138 20.89 18.70 12.14
C GLU A 138 20.91 17.91 13.46
N GLY A 139 21.52 16.73 13.42
CA GLY A 139 21.59 15.80 14.56
C GLY A 139 20.26 15.17 14.97
N LYS A 140 19.17 15.35 14.21
CA LYS A 140 17.87 14.70 14.44
C LYS A 140 17.72 13.46 13.57
N GLY A 141 17.13 12.41 14.14
CA GLY A 141 16.88 11.14 13.45
C GLY A 141 18.16 10.36 13.17
N VAL A 142 18.09 9.48 12.17
CA VAL A 142 19.22 8.66 11.72
C VAL A 142 19.69 9.12 10.34
N ASP A 143 20.96 9.54 10.24
CA ASP A 143 21.61 9.84 8.97
C ASP A 143 22.08 8.55 8.29
N GLN A 144 21.17 7.96 7.50
CA GLN A 144 21.40 6.71 6.80
C GLN A 144 22.46 6.85 5.70
N LEU A 145 22.50 8.00 5.00
CA LEU A 145 23.47 8.24 3.93
C LEU A 145 24.90 8.24 4.49
N LYS A 146 25.12 8.96 5.59
CA LYS A 146 26.40 8.99 6.28
C LYS A 146 26.80 7.60 6.79
N GLU A 147 25.86 6.83 7.34
CA GLU A 147 26.11 5.46 7.78
C GLU A 147 26.47 4.53 6.61
N CYS A 148 25.83 4.67 5.44
CA CYS A 148 26.22 3.94 4.24
C CYS A 148 27.66 4.28 3.81
N VAL A 149 28.03 5.56 3.77
CA VAL A 149 29.40 5.99 3.44
C VAL A 149 30.41 5.39 4.41
N ARG A 150 30.12 5.46 5.72
CA ARG A 150 30.97 4.88 6.77
C ARG A 150 31.17 3.38 6.57
N LYS A 151 30.07 2.61 6.43
CA LYS A 151 30.13 1.16 6.24
C LYS A 151 30.88 0.75 4.98
N ILE A 152 30.72 1.45 3.87
CA ILE A 152 31.48 1.13 2.64
C ILE A 152 32.99 1.30 2.86
N LYS A 153 33.41 2.29 3.66
CA LYS A 153 34.83 2.54 3.98
C LYS A 153 35.37 1.56 5.02
N GLU A 154 34.63 1.34 6.09
CA GLU A 154 35.13 0.68 7.31
C GLU A 154 34.71 -0.80 7.41
N GLU A 155 33.54 -1.15 6.89
CA GLU A 155 32.92 -2.47 6.99
C GLU A 155 32.40 -2.95 5.62
N PRO A 156 33.25 -2.99 4.56
CA PRO A 156 32.80 -3.14 3.17
C PRO A 156 32.06 -4.45 2.87
N THR A 157 32.26 -5.48 3.70
CA THR A 157 31.58 -6.78 3.57
C THR A 157 30.27 -6.86 4.37
N ASP A 158 29.86 -5.78 5.05
CA ASP A 158 28.57 -5.72 5.72
C ASP A 158 27.45 -5.94 4.69
N ARG A 159 26.54 -6.85 5.01
CA ARG A 159 25.37 -7.20 4.19
C ARG A 159 24.17 -6.28 4.44
N ARG A 160 24.36 -5.23 5.26
CA ARG A 160 23.33 -4.31 5.76
C ARG A 160 23.59 -2.85 5.38
N ILE A 161 24.30 -2.60 4.28
CA ILE A 161 24.54 -1.26 3.74
C ILE A 161 23.30 -0.83 2.95
N ILE A 162 22.26 -0.37 3.67
CA ILE A 162 20.93 -0.09 3.13
C ILE A 162 20.55 1.37 3.43
N LEU A 163 19.97 2.03 2.43
CA LEU A 163 19.38 3.35 2.52
C LEU A 163 17.88 3.23 2.17
N SER A 164 16.99 3.55 3.11
CA SER A 164 15.54 3.43 2.93
C SER A 164 14.85 4.80 2.97
N ALA A 165 13.99 5.06 1.99
CA ALA A 165 13.04 6.17 2.03
C ALA A 165 11.67 5.76 2.57
N TRP A 166 11.41 4.45 2.73
CA TRP A 166 10.08 3.96 3.12
C TRP A 166 9.88 3.95 4.64
N ASN A 167 9.31 5.04 5.17
CA ASN A 167 8.92 5.17 6.57
C ASN A 167 7.38 5.15 6.71
N PRO A 168 6.76 4.03 7.17
CA PRO A 168 5.32 3.93 7.32
C PRO A 168 4.68 5.01 8.20
N ALA A 169 5.37 5.50 9.23
CA ALA A 169 4.86 6.53 10.13
C ALA A 169 4.71 7.88 9.42
N ASP A 170 5.61 8.18 8.49
CA ASP A 170 5.70 9.48 7.82
C ASP A 170 4.96 9.52 6.47
N ILE A 171 4.59 8.36 5.89
CA ILE A 171 3.85 8.30 4.61
C ILE A 171 2.62 9.24 4.57
N PRO A 172 1.79 9.35 5.62
CA PRO A 172 0.66 10.27 5.63
C PRO A 172 1.05 11.75 5.53
N LEU A 173 2.28 12.11 5.94
CA LEU A 173 2.80 13.47 5.95
C LEU A 173 3.45 13.89 4.62
N MET A 174 3.79 12.92 3.76
CA MET A 174 4.45 13.15 2.49
C MET A 174 3.47 13.61 1.41
N ALA A 175 3.88 14.58 0.59
CA ALA A 175 3.16 14.99 -0.62
C ALA A 175 2.93 13.78 -1.54
N LEU A 176 3.97 12.98 -1.76
CA LEU A 176 3.90 11.72 -2.49
C LEU A 176 4.74 10.64 -1.79
N PRO A 177 4.21 9.43 -1.55
CA PRO A 177 4.99 8.34 -0.99
C PRO A 177 6.14 7.92 -1.93
N PRO A 178 7.33 7.56 -1.41
CA PRO A 178 8.51 7.20 -2.18
C PRO A 178 8.23 6.12 -3.23
N CYS A 179 8.63 6.38 -4.48
CA CYS A 179 8.57 5.38 -5.55
C CYS A 179 9.77 4.43 -5.46
N HIS A 180 10.98 4.97 -5.43
CA HIS A 180 12.21 4.24 -5.12
C HIS A 180 12.35 4.14 -3.60
N MET A 181 12.00 2.97 -3.07
CA MET A 181 11.78 2.75 -1.65
C MET A 181 13.06 2.57 -0.87
N MET A 182 14.03 1.85 -1.44
CA MET A 182 15.30 1.57 -0.81
C MET A 182 16.38 1.29 -1.85
N CYS A 183 17.63 1.48 -1.47
CA CYS A 183 18.75 0.86 -2.14
C CYS A 183 19.69 0.14 -1.17
N GLN A 184 20.37 -0.88 -1.68
CA GLN A 184 21.40 -1.63 -0.99
C GLN A 184 22.70 -1.52 -1.78
N PHE A 185 23.79 -1.22 -1.09
CA PHE A 185 25.12 -1.21 -1.67
C PHE A 185 25.82 -2.55 -1.41
N TYR A 186 26.68 -2.94 -2.34
CA TYR A 186 27.51 -4.14 -2.23
C TYR A 186 28.93 -3.83 -2.70
N VAL A 187 29.92 -4.13 -1.86
CA VAL A 187 31.34 -3.94 -2.19
C VAL A 187 31.95 -5.26 -2.63
N HIS A 188 32.45 -5.30 -3.87
CA HIS A 188 33.25 -6.41 -4.37
C HIS A 188 34.70 -6.14 -4.05
N LEU A 189 35.29 -6.99 -3.20
CA LEU A 189 36.70 -6.92 -2.89
C LEU A 189 37.52 -7.52 -4.05
N PRO A 190 38.66 -6.91 -4.42
CA PRO A 190 39.56 -7.53 -5.37
C PRO A 190 40.06 -8.87 -4.82
N PRO A 191 40.38 -9.86 -5.68
CA PRO A 191 41.05 -11.07 -5.23
C PRO A 191 42.33 -10.71 -4.47
N SER A 192 42.61 -11.40 -3.37
CA SER A 192 43.91 -11.35 -2.73
C SER A 192 44.96 -11.89 -3.71
N VAL A 193 45.76 -11.02 -4.31
CA VAL A 193 46.85 -11.43 -5.20
C VAL A 193 48.05 -11.81 -4.33
N PRO A 194 48.46 -13.09 -4.26
CA PRO A 194 49.71 -13.44 -3.60
C PRO A 194 50.89 -12.82 -4.36
N PRO A 195 52.02 -12.55 -3.69
CA PRO A 195 53.23 -12.08 -4.38
C PRO A 195 53.58 -13.04 -5.51
N ASN A 196 53.78 -12.53 -6.72
CA ASN A 196 54.29 -13.35 -7.82
C ASN A 196 55.76 -13.71 -7.56
N ALA A 197 56.25 -14.75 -8.23
CA ALA A 197 57.58 -15.35 -8.02
C ALA A 197 58.77 -14.38 -8.21
N ASN A 198 58.52 -13.17 -8.74
CA ASN A 198 59.52 -12.14 -9.02
C ASN A 198 59.47 -10.98 -7.99
N GLY A 199 58.64 -11.07 -6.95
CA GLY A 199 58.51 -10.04 -5.91
C GLY A 199 57.76 -8.77 -6.34
N THR A 200 57.16 -8.76 -7.53
CA THR A 200 56.44 -7.62 -8.11
C THR A 200 54.94 -7.67 -7.81
N THR A 201 54.47 -6.97 -6.79
CA THR A 201 53.01 -6.88 -6.54
C THR A 201 52.29 -6.23 -7.72
N GLU A 202 51.32 -6.93 -8.32
CA GLU A 202 50.37 -6.34 -9.28
C GLU A 202 49.71 -5.07 -8.67
N PRO A 203 49.32 -4.07 -9.48
CA PRO A 203 48.64 -2.89 -8.98
C PRO A 203 47.43 -3.27 -8.13
N VAL A 204 47.34 -2.74 -6.92
CA VAL A 204 46.19 -2.96 -6.03
C VAL A 204 44.95 -2.41 -6.73
N ARG A 205 44.09 -3.32 -7.20
CA ARG A 205 42.80 -2.95 -7.82
C ARG A 205 41.89 -2.38 -6.75
N LYS A 206 41.20 -1.28 -7.04
CA LYS A 206 40.22 -0.71 -6.10
C LYS A 206 39.05 -1.69 -5.92
N PRO A 207 38.44 -1.74 -4.71
CA PRO A 207 37.16 -2.41 -4.54
C PRO A 207 36.11 -1.79 -5.45
N LYS A 208 35.12 -2.59 -5.85
CA LYS A 208 34.05 -2.18 -6.77
C LYS A 208 32.74 -2.02 -6.02
N LEU A 209 31.95 -1.00 -6.35
CA LEU A 209 30.68 -0.70 -5.71
C LEU A 209 29.50 -0.95 -6.66
N SER A 210 28.61 -1.85 -6.25
CA SER A 210 27.32 -2.07 -6.90
C SER A 210 26.18 -1.50 -6.06
N CYS A 211 25.08 -1.12 -6.71
CA CYS A 211 23.87 -0.65 -6.07
C CYS A 211 22.66 -1.44 -6.59
N LEU A 212 21.88 -2.02 -5.69
CA LEU A 212 20.55 -2.54 -5.96
C LEU A 212 19.51 -1.52 -5.49
N MET A 213 18.63 -1.06 -6.37
CA MET A 213 17.51 -0.18 -6.03
C MET A 213 16.18 -0.92 -6.22
N TYR A 214 15.29 -0.84 -5.23
CA TYR A 214 13.92 -1.36 -5.34
C TYR A 214 12.91 -0.22 -5.50
N GLN A 215 12.12 -0.28 -6.57
CA GLN A 215 11.10 0.71 -6.90
C GLN A 215 9.72 0.06 -6.99
N ARG A 216 8.81 0.41 -6.06
CA ARG A 216 7.46 -0.21 -5.99
C ARG A 216 6.56 0.11 -7.17
N SER A 217 6.78 1.26 -7.81
CA SER A 217 5.90 1.81 -8.84
C SER A 217 6.75 2.55 -9.87
N ALA A 218 6.66 2.11 -11.11
CA ALA A 218 7.63 2.37 -12.15
C ALA A 218 6.95 2.78 -13.45
N ASP A 219 6.78 4.10 -13.63
CA ASP A 219 6.39 4.67 -14.92
C ASP A 219 7.55 4.54 -15.91
N LEU A 220 7.38 3.64 -16.88
CA LEU A 220 8.39 3.35 -17.89
C LEU A 220 8.55 4.51 -18.90
N GLY A 221 7.53 5.33 -19.10
CA GLY A 221 7.56 6.44 -20.05
C GLY A 221 8.40 7.61 -19.56
N LEU A 222 8.20 8.02 -18.31
CA LEU A 222 8.83 9.21 -17.72
C LEU A 222 9.79 8.90 -16.58
N GLY A 223 9.32 8.19 -15.54
CA GLY A 223 10.05 8.04 -14.27
C GLY A 223 11.33 7.20 -14.38
N ILE A 224 11.23 5.98 -14.90
CA ILE A 224 12.37 5.03 -14.94
C ILE A 224 13.62 5.56 -15.65
N PRO A 225 13.53 6.26 -16.80
CA PRO A 225 14.68 6.94 -17.40
C PRO A 225 15.44 7.88 -16.45
N PHE A 226 14.72 8.63 -15.61
CA PHE A 226 15.32 9.50 -14.59
C PHE A 226 15.92 8.67 -13.46
N ASN A 227 15.21 7.64 -13.00
CA ASN A 227 15.65 6.82 -11.86
C ASN A 227 16.89 5.98 -12.18
N ILE A 228 17.03 5.45 -13.41
CA ILE A 228 18.25 4.76 -13.88
C ILE A 228 19.46 5.70 -13.77
N ALA A 229 19.36 6.90 -14.36
CA ALA A 229 20.46 7.85 -14.36
C ALA A 229 20.77 8.39 -12.96
N SER A 230 19.74 8.67 -12.14
CA SER A 230 19.90 9.19 -10.78
C SER A 230 20.63 8.21 -9.86
N TYR A 231 20.20 6.95 -9.80
CA TYR A 231 20.85 5.95 -8.94
C TYR A 231 22.21 5.49 -9.49
N ALA A 232 22.42 5.52 -10.81
CA ALA A 232 23.75 5.32 -11.38
C ALA A 232 24.70 6.45 -10.96
N LEU A 233 24.25 7.70 -11.04
CA LEU A 233 25.03 8.86 -10.61
C LEU A 233 25.31 8.81 -9.09
N LEU A 234 24.32 8.48 -8.26
CA LEU A 234 24.53 8.26 -6.83
C LEU A 234 25.60 7.21 -6.58
N THR A 235 25.57 6.09 -7.31
CA THR A 235 26.57 5.02 -7.17
C THR A 235 27.97 5.52 -7.55
N HIS A 236 28.09 6.32 -8.61
CA HIS A 236 29.34 6.98 -9.00
C HIS A 236 29.84 7.96 -7.92
N MET A 237 28.96 8.79 -7.34
CA MET A 237 29.30 9.73 -6.27
C MET A 237 29.76 8.99 -5.00
N MET A 238 29.00 7.99 -4.57
CA MET A 238 29.34 7.12 -3.43
C MET A 238 30.68 6.43 -3.66
N ALA A 239 30.94 5.96 -4.89
CA ALA A 239 32.20 5.31 -5.22
C ALA A 239 33.40 6.27 -5.08
N GLN A 240 33.26 7.52 -5.56
CA GLN A 240 34.32 8.51 -5.44
C GLN A 240 34.68 8.81 -3.98
N VAL A 241 33.69 9.10 -3.15
CA VAL A 241 33.94 9.50 -1.74
C VAL A 241 34.35 8.34 -0.85
N THR A 242 34.15 7.09 -1.30
CA THR A 242 34.56 5.87 -0.58
C THR A 242 35.81 5.21 -1.16
N ASN A 243 36.46 5.82 -2.16
CA ASN A 243 37.63 5.28 -2.85
C ASN A 243 37.39 3.87 -3.45
N THR A 244 36.21 3.65 -3.99
CA THR A 244 35.84 2.45 -4.76
C THR A 244 35.59 2.81 -6.22
N GLU A 245 35.42 1.80 -7.08
CA GLU A 245 35.03 1.98 -8.48
C GLU A 245 33.57 1.59 -8.68
N ALA A 246 32.76 2.47 -9.30
CA ALA A 246 31.39 2.11 -9.65
C ALA A 246 31.38 0.93 -10.63
N HIS A 247 30.52 -0.06 -10.36
CA HIS A 247 30.55 -1.33 -11.09
C HIS A 247 29.23 -1.67 -11.77
N GLU A 248 28.13 -1.76 -11.02
CA GLU A 248 26.84 -2.17 -11.57
C GLU A 248 25.67 -1.53 -10.81
N LEU A 249 24.69 -1.04 -11.55
CA LEU A 249 23.38 -0.68 -11.04
C LEU A 249 22.38 -1.79 -11.38
N ILE A 250 21.70 -2.31 -10.37
CA ILE A 250 20.60 -3.26 -10.49
C ILE A 250 19.32 -2.55 -10.04
N ILE A 251 18.26 -2.64 -10.83
CA ILE A 251 16.96 -2.07 -10.50
C ILE A 251 15.92 -3.19 -10.49
N GLN A 252 15.32 -3.40 -9.32
CA GLN A 252 14.16 -4.27 -9.18
C GLN A 252 12.89 -3.43 -9.13
N LEU A 253 11.96 -3.74 -10.03
CA LEU A 253 10.68 -3.05 -10.14
C LEU A 253 9.56 -3.87 -9.48
N GLY A 254 8.60 -3.17 -8.87
CA GLY A 254 7.31 -3.69 -8.44
C GLY A 254 6.29 -3.60 -9.56
N ASP A 255 5.35 -2.66 -9.48
CA ASP A 255 4.40 -2.37 -10.57
C ASP A 255 5.10 -1.54 -11.68
N ALA A 256 5.49 -2.20 -12.77
CA ALA A 256 6.07 -1.55 -13.95
C ALA A 256 4.98 -1.32 -15.00
N HIS A 257 4.77 -0.05 -15.34
CA HIS A 257 3.61 0.34 -16.15
C HIS A 257 3.93 1.39 -17.20
N VAL A 258 3.10 1.37 -18.24
CA VAL A 258 2.99 2.39 -19.28
C VAL A 258 1.62 3.04 -19.16
N TYR A 259 1.56 4.35 -19.00
CA TYR A 259 0.31 5.10 -19.13
C TYR A 259 -0.17 5.03 -20.59
N ARG A 260 -1.49 4.89 -20.78
CA ARG A 260 -2.06 4.72 -22.13
C ARG A 260 -1.76 5.89 -23.05
N ASP A 261 -1.66 7.11 -22.53
CA ASP A 261 -1.28 8.31 -23.28
C ASP A 261 0.23 8.40 -23.61
N HIS A 262 1.05 7.46 -23.11
CA HIS A 262 2.46 7.33 -23.45
C HIS A 262 2.73 6.26 -24.52
N VAL A 263 1.75 5.45 -24.91
CA VAL A 263 1.94 4.30 -25.83
C VAL A 263 2.56 4.74 -27.16
N ASP A 264 1.93 5.66 -27.89
CA ASP A 264 2.40 6.11 -29.20
C ASP A 264 3.85 6.65 -29.16
N ALA A 265 4.17 7.40 -28.10
CA ALA A 265 5.50 7.96 -27.93
C ALA A 265 6.55 6.89 -27.61
N LEU A 266 6.17 5.86 -26.87
CA LEU A 266 7.05 4.73 -26.55
C LEU A 266 7.22 3.80 -27.75
N GLU A 267 6.19 3.56 -28.55
CA GLU A 267 6.31 2.84 -29.82
C GLU A 267 7.27 3.54 -30.78
N GLU A 268 7.24 4.87 -30.84
CA GLU A 268 8.21 5.65 -31.61
C GLU A 268 9.62 5.57 -31.02
N GLN A 269 9.75 5.52 -29.69
CA GLN A 269 11.04 5.27 -29.04
C GLN A 269 11.60 3.89 -29.40
N LEU A 270 10.75 2.85 -29.47
CA LEU A 270 11.13 1.46 -29.72
C LEU A 270 11.70 1.20 -31.13
N LYS A 271 11.47 2.12 -32.08
CA LYS A 271 12.03 2.08 -33.44
C LYS A 271 13.48 2.56 -33.50
N ARG A 272 14.02 3.13 -32.42
CA ARG A 272 15.34 3.76 -32.40
C ARG A 272 16.38 2.78 -31.88
N GLU A 273 17.54 2.74 -32.53
CA GLU A 273 18.68 1.95 -32.07
C GLU A 273 19.44 2.69 -30.95
N PRO A 274 19.75 2.02 -29.83
CA PRO A 274 20.62 2.57 -28.79
C PRO A 274 22.01 2.94 -29.33
N ARG A 275 22.54 4.06 -28.85
CA ARG A 275 23.93 4.50 -29.03
C ARG A 275 24.71 4.20 -27.75
N ALA A 276 26.04 4.27 -27.83
CA ALA A 276 26.89 4.17 -26.64
C ALA A 276 26.48 5.19 -25.57
N PHE A 277 26.35 4.73 -24.34
CA PHE A 277 26.08 5.58 -23.19
C PHE A 277 27.19 6.62 -22.97
N PRO A 278 26.85 7.80 -22.42
CA PRO A 278 27.84 8.78 -22.02
C PRO A 278 28.63 8.31 -20.78
N LYS A 279 29.67 9.05 -20.44
CA LYS A 279 30.54 8.82 -19.27
C LYS A 279 30.42 9.97 -18.28
N VAL A 280 30.46 9.66 -16.99
CA VAL A 280 30.60 10.65 -15.91
C VAL A 280 32.07 10.95 -15.67
N ARG A 281 32.39 12.24 -15.52
CA ARG A 281 33.68 12.77 -15.13
C ARG A 281 33.49 13.78 -14.01
N TRP A 282 34.51 13.89 -13.17
CA TRP A 282 34.52 14.80 -12.04
C TRP A 282 35.47 15.95 -12.33
N ARG A 283 34.98 17.19 -12.23
CA ARG A 283 35.82 18.38 -12.41
C ARG A 283 36.83 18.52 -11.27
N ARG A 284 36.45 18.10 -10.07
CA ARG A 284 37.28 18.13 -8.87
C ARG A 284 37.23 16.80 -8.13
N ASP A 285 38.21 16.60 -7.28
CA ASP A 285 38.30 15.44 -6.41
C ASP A 285 37.50 15.69 -5.12
N VAL A 286 36.23 15.28 -5.12
CA VAL A 286 35.31 15.43 -4.00
C VAL A 286 35.52 14.30 -2.99
N ARG A 287 35.68 14.64 -1.71
CA ARG A 287 36.00 13.65 -0.65
C ARG A 287 34.85 13.38 0.33
N ASP A 288 33.87 14.27 0.39
CA ASP A 288 32.64 14.12 1.16
C ASP A 288 31.42 14.16 0.24
N ILE A 289 30.40 13.35 0.55
CA ILE A 289 29.17 13.28 -0.26
C ILE A 289 28.41 14.61 -0.25
N ASP A 290 28.52 15.38 0.84
CA ASP A 290 27.82 16.65 1.05
C ASP A 290 28.46 17.81 0.29
N ASP A 291 29.72 17.66 -0.14
CA ASP A 291 30.45 18.71 -0.82
C ASP A 291 30.09 18.82 -2.31
N PHE A 292 29.50 17.79 -2.93
CA PHE A 292 29.25 17.78 -4.37
C PHE A 292 28.38 18.95 -4.83
N LYS A 293 28.81 19.57 -5.93
CA LYS A 293 28.06 20.63 -6.64
C LYS A 293 27.69 20.17 -8.04
N ALA A 294 26.63 20.75 -8.62
CA ALA A 294 26.19 20.41 -9.97
C ALA A 294 27.29 20.62 -11.03
N GLU A 295 28.16 21.62 -10.82
CA GLU A 295 29.29 21.94 -11.69
C GLU A 295 30.45 20.93 -11.62
N ASP A 296 30.49 20.11 -10.58
CA ASP A 296 31.49 19.05 -10.42
C ASP A 296 31.20 17.86 -11.34
N ILE A 297 29.94 17.68 -11.74
CA ILE A 297 29.44 16.55 -12.53
C ILE A 297 29.48 16.91 -14.01
N VAL A 298 30.39 16.27 -14.75
CA VAL A 298 30.52 16.43 -16.19
C VAL A 298 30.09 15.13 -16.88
N VAL A 299 29.19 15.23 -17.85
CA VAL A 299 28.74 14.08 -18.66
C VAL A 299 29.22 14.24 -20.10
N GLU A 300 30.14 13.36 -20.50
CA GLU A 300 30.83 13.37 -21.79
C GLU A 300 30.33 12.25 -22.70
N GLY A 301 30.40 12.44 -24.01
CA GLY A 301 30.01 11.42 -24.99
C GLY A 301 28.69 11.72 -25.71
N PRO A 302 28.10 10.72 -26.39
CA PRO A 302 26.96 10.94 -27.28
C PRO A 302 25.76 11.47 -26.51
N ARG A 303 25.35 12.70 -26.79
CA ARG A 303 24.06 13.21 -26.34
C ARG A 303 22.99 12.71 -27.30
N ALA A 304 21.79 12.39 -26.79
CA ALA A 304 20.63 12.17 -27.64
C ALA A 304 20.42 13.41 -28.51
N SER A 305 20.75 13.31 -29.81
CA SER A 305 20.68 14.42 -30.78
C SER A 305 19.27 14.65 -31.32
N LEU A 306 18.28 13.95 -30.76
CA LEU A 306 16.93 13.85 -31.30
C LEU A 306 15.98 14.81 -30.57
N ARG A 307 14.95 15.28 -31.29
CA ARG A 307 13.86 16.08 -30.71
C ARG A 307 13.27 15.33 -29.50
N PRO A 308 12.91 16.02 -28.41
CA PRO A 308 12.15 15.41 -27.32
C PRO A 308 10.91 14.71 -27.91
N LEU A 309 10.64 13.48 -27.48
CA LEU A 309 9.34 12.86 -27.76
C LEU A 309 8.30 13.72 -27.04
N LEU A 310 7.49 14.44 -27.81
CA LEU A 310 6.45 15.31 -27.29
C LEU A 310 5.30 14.42 -26.80
N LEU A 311 5.26 14.19 -25.50
CA LEU A 311 4.07 13.64 -24.86
C LEU A 311 2.95 14.70 -24.88
N PRO A 312 1.67 14.32 -25.03
CA PRO A 312 0.57 15.26 -25.18
C PRO A 312 0.51 16.31 -24.06
N HIS A 313 0.11 17.53 -24.42
CA HIS A 313 0.24 18.80 -23.66
C HIS A 313 -0.35 18.84 -22.22
N ARG A 314 -1.06 17.81 -21.74
CA ARG A 314 -1.56 17.73 -20.35
C ARG A 314 -0.48 17.45 -19.30
N THR A 315 0.75 17.14 -19.72
CA THR A 315 1.88 16.75 -18.85
C THR A 315 2.96 17.83 -18.67
N ARG A 316 2.70 19.10 -19.05
CA ARG A 316 3.65 20.21 -18.81
C ARG A 316 3.82 20.61 -17.34
N HIS A 317 3.00 20.08 -16.45
CA HIS A 317 3.35 19.98 -15.04
C HIS A 317 3.98 18.61 -14.86
N PHE A 318 5.28 18.57 -14.56
CA PHE A 318 5.85 17.47 -13.82
C PHE A 318 5.10 17.42 -12.47
N SER A 319 3.98 16.73 -12.50
CA SER A 319 3.27 16.20 -11.36
C SER A 319 3.29 14.73 -11.67
N LEU A 320 4.03 13.95 -10.90
CA LEU A 320 3.70 12.53 -10.75
C LEU A 320 2.26 12.53 -10.21
N ARG A 321 1.25 12.50 -11.10
CA ARG A 321 -0.14 12.27 -10.74
C ARG A 321 -0.29 10.78 -10.44
N LEU A 322 0.39 10.34 -9.38
CA LEU A 322 0.17 9.08 -8.69
C LEU A 322 -0.68 9.36 -7.43
N PRO A 323 -1.52 8.40 -7.02
CA PRO A 323 -2.79 8.70 -6.35
C PRO A 323 -2.64 9.24 -4.92
N LEU A 324 -3.41 10.28 -4.63
CA LEU A 324 -3.72 10.76 -3.29
C LEU A 324 -4.48 9.70 -2.47
N PHE A 325 -4.08 9.50 -1.22
CA PHE A 325 -4.89 8.92 -0.16
C PHE A 325 -5.92 9.96 0.32
N THR A 326 -7.20 9.77 0.03
CA THR A 326 -8.27 10.61 0.59
C THR A 326 -8.60 10.15 2.00
N GLN A 327 -8.23 10.93 3.03
CA GLN A 327 -8.91 10.88 4.32
C GLN A 327 -10.12 11.83 4.30
N HIS A 328 -11.27 11.36 4.75
CA HIS A 328 -12.47 12.16 4.95
C HIS A 328 -12.45 12.80 6.34
N GLY A 329 -12.52 14.14 6.42
CA GLY A 329 -12.92 14.88 7.63
C GLY A 329 -12.30 16.28 7.73
N SER A 330 -13.13 17.31 7.67
CA SER A 330 -12.76 18.73 7.78
C SER A 330 -12.25 19.13 9.19
N PRO A 331 -11.26 20.03 9.33
CA PRO A 331 -10.84 20.51 10.64
C PRO A 331 -11.57 21.81 11.06
N GLN A 332 -12.10 21.81 12.29
CA GLN A 332 -12.46 23.01 13.04
C GLN A 332 -11.21 23.72 13.58
N LYS A 333 -11.27 25.06 13.65
CA LYS A 333 -10.22 25.97 14.18
C LYS A 333 -9.92 25.72 15.67
N PRO A 334 -8.65 25.71 16.11
CA PRO A 334 -8.31 25.72 17.53
C PRO A 334 -8.13 27.14 18.09
N SER A 335 -8.61 27.31 19.33
CA SER A 335 -8.34 28.42 20.26
C SER A 335 -6.96 28.25 20.95
N PRO A 336 -6.39 29.31 21.58
CA PRO A 336 -4.98 29.35 21.95
C PRO A 336 -4.64 28.51 23.21
N PRO A 337 -3.37 28.11 23.41
CA PRO A 337 -2.98 27.14 24.42
C PRO A 337 -2.66 27.78 25.77
N GLU A 338 -3.06 27.09 26.85
CA GLU A 338 -2.53 27.27 28.21
C GLU A 338 -1.33 26.33 28.47
N PRO A 339 -0.48 26.63 29.48
CA PRO A 339 0.92 26.24 29.49
C PRO A 339 1.21 24.80 29.97
N GLU A 340 2.38 24.36 29.52
CA GLU A 340 3.03 23.05 29.61
C GLU A 340 2.83 22.24 30.90
N SER A 341 2.50 20.95 30.72
CA SER A 341 2.74 19.90 31.73
C SER A 341 3.74 18.87 31.20
N LYS A 342 4.79 18.64 32.01
CA LYS A 342 5.92 17.70 31.94
C LYS A 342 5.67 16.33 31.24
N PRO A 343 6.73 15.68 30.72
CA PRO A 343 6.62 14.62 29.71
C PRO A 343 5.89 13.38 30.24
N LYS A 344 4.81 13.00 29.56
CA LYS A 344 4.12 11.72 29.81
C LYS A 344 4.93 10.58 29.18
N ILE A 345 5.33 9.67 30.04
CA ILE A 345 5.83 8.32 29.72
C ILE A 345 4.87 7.69 28.69
N LEU A 346 5.41 7.18 27.57
CA LEU A 346 4.66 6.46 26.55
C LEU A 346 3.86 5.30 27.17
N PRO A 347 2.53 5.24 27.04
CA PRO A 347 1.79 4.06 27.46
C PRO A 347 1.96 2.94 26.44
N ALA A 348 2.20 1.75 26.96
CA ALA A 348 2.13 0.49 26.24
C ALA A 348 0.76 0.31 25.55
N THR A 349 0.79 -0.23 24.33
CA THR A 349 -0.35 -0.72 23.54
C THR A 349 -1.37 0.33 23.09
N LEU A 350 -1.44 0.59 21.78
CA LEU A 350 -2.63 1.18 21.14
C LEU A 350 -3.80 0.20 21.30
N LYS A 351 -4.51 0.25 22.43
CA LYS A 351 -5.78 -0.45 22.62
C LYS A 351 -6.89 0.43 22.02
N GLU A 352 -7.61 -0.12 21.05
CA GLU A 352 -8.86 0.48 20.59
C GLU A 352 -9.81 0.66 21.78
N ASN A 353 -10.55 1.77 21.83
CA ASN A 353 -11.60 1.94 22.82
C ASN A 353 -12.79 1.05 22.45
N ILE A 354 -12.85 -0.13 23.08
CA ILE A 354 -13.93 -1.11 22.91
C ILE A 354 -15.24 -0.68 23.57
N TYR A 355 -15.23 0.33 24.44
CA TYR A 355 -16.40 0.85 25.16
C TYR A 355 -17.06 1.99 24.38
N THR A 356 -17.65 1.65 23.24
CA THR A 356 -18.43 2.59 22.42
C THR A 356 -19.93 2.44 22.71
N ILE A 357 -20.70 3.51 22.55
CA ILE A 357 -22.17 3.46 22.67
C ILE A 357 -22.78 2.38 21.75
N PRO A 358 -22.37 2.26 20.46
CA PRO A 358 -22.82 1.16 19.61
C PRO A 358 -22.53 -0.23 20.21
N ASN A 359 -21.31 -0.49 20.69
CA ASN A 359 -20.96 -1.80 21.26
C ASN A 359 -21.77 -2.11 22.53
N LEU A 360 -22.04 -1.11 23.37
CA LEU A 360 -22.87 -1.27 24.57
C LEU A 360 -24.31 -1.63 24.21
N LEU A 361 -24.87 -1.00 23.17
CA LEU A 361 -26.19 -1.34 22.65
C LEU A 361 -26.22 -2.78 22.12
N THR A 362 -25.23 -3.20 21.33
CA THR A 362 -25.12 -4.58 20.85
C THR A 362 -25.01 -5.60 21.99
N VAL A 363 -24.20 -5.33 23.02
CA VAL A 363 -24.10 -6.19 24.21
C VAL A 363 -25.42 -6.27 24.97
N SER A 364 -26.14 -5.14 25.10
CA SER A 364 -27.45 -5.13 25.76
C SER A 364 -28.47 -6.01 25.04
N ARG A 365 -28.42 -6.09 23.70
CA ARG A 365 -29.27 -6.98 22.90
C ARG A 365 -28.97 -8.45 23.17
N ILE A 366 -27.69 -8.81 23.27
CA ILE A 366 -27.28 -10.19 23.60
C ILE A 366 -27.82 -10.59 24.98
N ILE A 367 -27.75 -9.69 25.97
CA ILE A 367 -28.28 -9.93 27.32
C ILE A 367 -29.82 -10.01 27.32
N ALA A 368 -30.49 -9.25 26.46
CA ALA A 368 -31.95 -9.29 26.32
C ALA A 368 -32.45 -10.62 25.73
N CYS A 369 -31.63 -11.34 24.94
CA CYS A 369 -32.06 -12.57 24.26
C CYS A 369 -32.51 -13.68 25.24
N PRO A 370 -31.73 -14.07 26.27
CA PRO A 370 -32.21 -15.04 27.27
C PRO A 370 -33.52 -14.63 27.95
N ILE A 371 -33.71 -13.34 28.24
CA ILE A 371 -34.92 -12.81 28.88
C ILE A 371 -36.11 -12.91 27.92
N LEU A 372 -35.91 -12.54 26.65
CA LEU A 372 -36.87 -12.71 25.57
C LEU A 372 -37.30 -14.16 25.41
N GLY A 373 -36.33 -15.09 25.38
CA GLY A 373 -36.60 -16.51 25.28
C GLY A 373 -37.36 -17.05 26.48
N TRP A 374 -36.98 -16.63 27.69
CA TRP A 374 -37.71 -16.96 28.91
C TRP A 374 -39.14 -16.43 28.90
N ALA A 375 -39.37 -15.18 28.48
CA ALA A 375 -40.70 -14.59 28.36
C ALA A 375 -41.59 -15.37 27.38
N ILE A 376 -41.07 -15.76 26.21
CA ILE A 376 -41.77 -16.62 25.25
C ILE A 376 -42.16 -17.94 25.90
N VAL A 377 -41.23 -18.59 26.62
CA VAL A 377 -41.48 -19.86 27.31
C VAL A 377 -42.52 -19.72 28.43
N GLN A 378 -42.65 -18.55 29.06
CA GLN A 378 -43.68 -18.26 30.07
C GLN A 378 -45.02 -17.78 29.48
N ASN A 379 -45.14 -17.69 28.15
CA ASN A 379 -46.29 -17.07 27.46
C ASN A 379 -46.48 -15.56 27.75
N ASP A 380 -45.45 -14.87 28.25
CA ASP A 380 -45.46 -13.41 28.40
C ASP A 380 -45.07 -12.74 27.07
N PHE A 381 -46.02 -12.74 26.12
CA PHE A 381 -45.80 -12.20 24.78
C PHE A 381 -45.72 -10.67 24.76
N VAL A 382 -46.19 -9.98 25.79
CA VAL A 382 -46.07 -8.52 25.92
C VAL A 382 -44.61 -8.15 26.18
N THR A 383 -43.97 -8.80 27.15
CA THR A 383 -42.54 -8.62 27.42
C THR A 383 -41.69 -9.09 26.25
N ALA A 384 -42.03 -10.24 25.65
CA ALA A 384 -41.30 -10.75 24.48
C ALA A 384 -41.35 -9.78 23.29
N THR A 385 -42.53 -9.26 22.97
CA THR A 385 -42.68 -8.28 21.88
C THR A 385 -41.93 -6.98 22.19
N SER A 386 -41.99 -6.52 23.44
CA SER A 386 -41.27 -5.30 23.87
C SER A 386 -39.75 -5.45 23.73
N LEU A 387 -39.20 -6.59 24.14
CA LEU A 387 -37.77 -6.90 23.99
C LEU A 387 -37.36 -7.09 22.53
N LEU A 388 -38.25 -7.63 21.68
CA LEU A 388 -37.99 -7.75 20.25
C LEU A 388 -37.97 -6.39 19.55
N VAL A 389 -38.91 -5.49 19.88
CA VAL A 389 -38.94 -4.11 19.38
C VAL A 389 -37.70 -3.36 19.88
N TYR A 390 -37.34 -3.52 21.15
CA TYR A 390 -36.10 -2.98 21.71
C TYR A 390 -34.88 -3.43 20.90
N ALA A 391 -34.75 -4.72 20.61
CA ALA A 391 -33.63 -5.26 19.83
C ALA A 391 -33.57 -4.67 18.41
N GLY A 392 -34.71 -4.53 17.73
CA GLY A 392 -34.76 -3.92 16.39
C GLY A 392 -34.46 -2.42 16.38
N LEU A 393 -34.97 -1.67 17.35
CA LEU A 393 -34.71 -0.22 17.45
C LEU A 393 -33.25 0.06 17.81
N THR A 394 -32.67 -0.72 18.72
CA THR A 394 -31.28 -0.53 19.13
C THR A 394 -30.29 -0.86 18.02
N ASP A 395 -30.57 -1.84 17.15
CA ASP A 395 -29.79 -2.13 15.94
C ASP A 395 -29.81 -0.99 14.89
N LEU A 396 -30.97 -0.34 14.73
CA LEU A 396 -31.07 0.84 13.85
C LEU A 396 -30.28 2.02 14.43
N VAL A 397 -30.37 2.22 15.74
CA VAL A 397 -29.70 3.31 16.47
C VAL A 397 -28.20 3.09 16.49
N ASP A 398 -27.69 1.91 16.84
CA ASP A 398 -26.25 1.65 16.88
C ASP A 398 -25.61 1.74 15.49
N GLY A 399 -26.26 1.21 14.45
CA GLY A 399 -25.82 1.34 13.06
C GLY A 399 -25.84 2.80 12.60
N PHE A 400 -26.85 3.58 13.00
CA PHE A 400 -26.90 5.02 12.74
C PHE A 400 -25.77 5.77 13.46
N LEU A 401 -25.57 5.52 14.75
CA LEU A 401 -24.53 6.16 15.57
C LEU A 401 -23.13 5.81 15.04
N ALA A 402 -22.87 4.55 14.72
CA ALA A 402 -21.60 4.09 14.17
C ALA A 402 -21.27 4.79 12.83
N ARG A 403 -22.26 4.94 11.94
CA ARG A 403 -22.08 5.63 10.64
C ARG A 403 -21.97 7.15 10.78
N ARG A 404 -22.78 7.77 11.64
CA ARG A 404 -22.87 9.23 11.80
C ARG A 404 -21.70 9.83 12.57
N PHE A 405 -21.15 9.08 13.53
CA PHE A 405 -20.08 9.52 14.43
C PHE A 405 -18.74 8.79 14.20
N LYS A 406 -18.65 7.95 13.16
CA LYS A 406 -17.44 7.16 12.81
C LYS A 406 -16.90 6.31 13.98
N MET A 407 -17.80 5.76 14.80
CA MET A 407 -17.47 4.94 15.98
C MET A 407 -17.36 3.45 15.66
N GLN A 408 -16.85 3.10 14.48
CA GLN A 408 -16.66 1.69 14.08
C GLN A 408 -15.48 1.10 14.85
N SER A 409 -15.69 -0.02 15.52
CA SER A 409 -14.66 -0.75 16.27
C SER A 409 -14.51 -2.16 15.71
N VAL A 410 -13.31 -2.74 15.82
CA VAL A 410 -13.10 -4.14 15.41
C VAL A 410 -14.01 -5.09 16.20
N LEU A 411 -14.21 -4.82 17.49
CA LEU A 411 -15.13 -5.57 18.33
C LEU A 411 -16.58 -5.50 17.83
N GLY A 412 -17.04 -4.32 17.41
CA GLY A 412 -18.40 -4.13 16.87
C GLY A 412 -18.65 -4.98 15.61
N THR A 413 -17.67 -5.08 14.71
CA THR A 413 -17.80 -5.91 13.49
C THR A 413 -18.01 -7.41 13.78
N ILE A 414 -17.67 -7.87 14.99
CA ILE A 414 -17.86 -9.25 15.44
C ILE A 414 -19.14 -9.37 16.28
N LEU A 415 -19.37 -8.40 17.17
CA LEU A 415 -20.52 -8.39 18.08
C LEU A 415 -21.85 -8.24 17.32
N ASP A 416 -21.92 -7.40 16.29
CA ASP A 416 -23.19 -7.13 15.60
C ASP A 416 -23.74 -8.41 14.92
N PRO A 417 -22.95 -9.15 14.10
CA PRO A 417 -23.42 -10.42 13.55
C PRO A 417 -23.67 -11.51 14.60
N ALA A 418 -23.00 -11.45 15.76
CA ALA A 418 -23.21 -12.38 16.85
C ALA A 418 -24.54 -12.11 17.58
N ALA A 419 -24.89 -10.84 17.78
CA ALA A 419 -26.16 -10.43 18.38
C ALA A 419 -27.35 -10.87 17.51
N ASP A 420 -27.28 -10.64 16.20
CA ASP A 420 -28.33 -11.06 15.26
C ASP A 420 -28.57 -12.57 15.29
N LYS A 421 -27.50 -13.37 15.26
CA LYS A 421 -27.60 -14.83 15.35
C LYS A 421 -28.12 -15.31 16.69
N THR A 422 -27.72 -14.66 17.78
CA THR A 422 -28.20 -14.98 19.13
C THR A 422 -29.70 -14.73 19.24
N LEU A 423 -30.16 -13.59 18.72
CA LEU A 423 -31.58 -13.24 18.66
C LEU A 423 -32.37 -14.24 17.83
N MET A 424 -31.92 -14.51 16.60
CA MET A 424 -32.57 -15.45 15.68
C MET A 424 -32.62 -16.88 16.24
N THR A 425 -31.52 -17.35 16.82
CA THR A 425 -31.43 -18.68 17.43
C THR A 425 -32.39 -18.80 18.61
N THR A 426 -32.40 -17.78 19.48
CA THR A 426 -33.29 -17.75 20.64
C THR A 426 -34.75 -17.82 20.20
N LEU A 427 -35.18 -16.91 19.32
CA LEU A 427 -36.55 -16.85 18.80
C LEU A 427 -36.96 -18.18 18.14
N THR A 428 -36.11 -18.70 17.26
CA THR A 428 -36.40 -19.94 16.52
C THR A 428 -36.59 -21.12 17.47
N ILE A 429 -35.71 -21.28 18.46
CA ILE A 429 -35.79 -22.38 19.43
C ILE A 429 -37.02 -22.20 20.32
N THR A 430 -37.22 -21.03 20.93
CA THR A 430 -38.29 -20.86 21.93
C THR A 430 -39.68 -20.86 21.31
N LEU A 431 -39.84 -20.32 20.10
CA LEU A 431 -41.11 -20.38 19.37
C LEU A 431 -41.39 -21.80 18.85
N ALA A 432 -40.36 -22.57 18.50
CA ALA A 432 -40.53 -23.99 18.15
C ALA A 432 -40.91 -24.85 19.36
N ILE A 433 -40.30 -24.61 20.52
CA ILE A 433 -40.67 -25.26 21.79
C ILE A 433 -42.14 -24.96 22.14
N LYS A 434 -42.61 -23.75 21.85
CA LYS A 434 -44.02 -23.35 22.03
C LYS A 434 -44.97 -23.89 20.96
N GLY A 435 -44.47 -24.61 19.96
CA GLY A 435 -45.27 -25.11 18.85
C GLY A 435 -45.78 -24.03 17.89
N MET A 436 -45.28 -22.79 18.00
CA MET A 436 -45.69 -21.67 17.15
C MET A 436 -44.91 -21.66 15.82
N VAL A 437 -43.72 -22.26 15.80
CA VAL A 437 -42.92 -22.52 14.59
C VAL A 437 -42.79 -24.04 14.41
N PRO A 438 -43.08 -24.59 13.23
CA PRO A 438 -42.88 -26.02 12.97
C PRO A 438 -41.41 -26.44 13.18
N VAL A 439 -41.19 -27.52 13.91
CA VAL A 439 -39.84 -28.06 14.18
C VAL A 439 -39.01 -28.29 12.90
N PRO A 440 -39.56 -28.84 11.80
CA PRO A 440 -38.79 -28.99 10.56
C PRO A 440 -38.28 -27.65 10.00
N LEU A 441 -39.08 -26.59 10.10
CA LEU A 441 -38.68 -25.26 9.66
C LEU A 441 -37.58 -24.69 10.56
N ALA A 442 -37.70 -24.86 11.89
CA ALA A 442 -36.68 -24.47 12.84
C ALA A 442 -35.34 -25.17 12.57
N VAL A 443 -35.36 -26.48 12.26
CA VAL A 443 -34.17 -27.25 11.89
C VAL A 443 -33.53 -26.70 10.61
N ILE A 444 -34.32 -26.35 9.60
CA ILE A 444 -33.79 -25.77 8.35
C ILE A 444 -33.12 -24.42 8.60
N ILE A 445 -33.75 -23.54 9.40
CA ILE A 445 -33.21 -22.21 9.76
C ILE A 445 -31.89 -22.35 10.53
N LEU A 446 -31.90 -23.10 11.63
CA LEU A 446 -30.73 -23.28 12.48
C LEU A 446 -29.61 -24.03 11.74
N GLY A 447 -29.96 -25.06 10.97
CA GLY A 447 -28.99 -25.84 10.20
C GLY A 447 -28.26 -24.98 9.17
N ARG A 448 -28.98 -24.11 8.45
CA ARG A 448 -28.39 -23.16 7.50
C ARG A 448 -27.44 -22.19 8.20
N ASP A 449 -27.84 -21.62 9.34
CA ASP A 449 -27.01 -20.65 10.06
C ASP A 449 -25.76 -21.27 10.68
N VAL A 450 -25.85 -22.50 11.18
CA VAL A 450 -24.70 -23.30 11.64
C VAL A 450 -23.74 -23.56 10.48
N LEU A 451 -24.25 -24.04 9.33
CA LEU A 451 -23.42 -24.32 8.15
C LEU A 451 -22.68 -23.08 7.64
N LEU A 452 -23.34 -21.93 7.57
CA LEU A 452 -22.70 -20.67 7.18
C LEU A 452 -21.64 -20.21 8.19
N SER A 453 -21.92 -20.39 9.48
CA SER A 453 -20.97 -20.03 10.55
C SER A 453 -19.72 -20.91 10.53
N LEU A 454 -19.89 -22.22 10.37
CA LEU A 454 -18.78 -23.19 10.24
C LEU A 454 -17.99 -22.95 8.96
N SER A 455 -18.65 -22.63 7.86
CA SER A 455 -17.99 -22.32 6.59
C SER A 455 -17.13 -21.06 6.71
N ALA A 456 -17.65 -19.98 7.32
CA ALA A 456 -16.88 -18.77 7.59
C ALA A 456 -15.68 -19.03 8.51
N PHE A 457 -15.86 -19.85 9.55
CA PHE A 457 -14.78 -20.26 10.45
C PHE A 457 -13.68 -21.03 9.70
N TYR A 458 -14.07 -22.01 8.87
CA TYR A 458 -13.18 -22.85 8.08
C TYR A 458 -12.41 -22.04 7.02
N ILE A 459 -13.10 -21.16 6.30
CA ILE A 459 -12.52 -20.27 5.29
C ILE A 459 -11.47 -19.35 5.94
N ARG A 460 -11.80 -18.75 7.09
CA ARG A 460 -10.84 -17.93 7.84
C ARG A 460 -9.61 -18.75 8.25
N TYR A 461 -9.81 -19.92 8.84
CA TYR A 461 -8.72 -20.80 9.30
C TYR A 461 -7.80 -21.25 8.16
N THR A 462 -8.37 -21.63 7.01
CA THR A 462 -7.61 -22.06 5.84
C THR A 462 -6.82 -20.92 5.20
N SER A 463 -7.34 -19.68 5.26
CA SER A 463 -6.70 -18.47 4.74
C SER A 463 -5.54 -17.91 5.59
N LEU A 464 -5.32 -18.42 6.81
CA LEU A 464 -4.25 -17.91 7.69
C LEU A 464 -2.84 -18.31 7.23
N PRO A 465 -1.85 -17.39 7.28
CA PRO A 465 -0.45 -17.70 6.96
C PRO A 465 0.19 -18.59 8.04
N GLN A 466 1.12 -19.45 7.62
CA GLN A 466 1.84 -20.36 8.52
C GLN A 466 2.75 -19.58 9.52
N PRO A 467 2.93 -20.07 10.76
CA PRO A 467 2.22 -21.19 11.39
C PRO A 467 0.78 -20.85 11.78
N LYS A 468 -0.14 -21.81 11.57
CA LYS A 468 -1.55 -21.71 11.96
C LYS A 468 -1.68 -21.98 13.46
N THR A 469 -1.86 -20.92 14.26
CA THR A 469 -1.98 -21.00 15.72
C THR A 469 -3.30 -20.39 16.18
N TRP A 470 -3.79 -20.84 17.35
CA TRP A 470 -5.03 -20.33 17.94
C TRP A 470 -4.96 -18.81 18.22
N THR A 471 -3.81 -18.32 18.68
CA THR A 471 -3.57 -16.90 18.93
C THR A 471 -3.69 -16.05 17.66
N ARG A 472 -3.21 -16.54 16.50
CA ARG A 472 -3.35 -15.85 15.22
C ARG A 472 -4.76 -15.92 14.64
N TYR A 473 -5.51 -16.99 14.93
CA TYR A 473 -6.89 -17.10 14.49
C TYR A 473 -7.75 -15.96 15.02
N TRP A 474 -7.53 -15.60 16.30
CA TRP A 474 -8.19 -14.50 16.99
C TRP A 474 -7.50 -13.14 16.80
N ASP A 475 -6.48 -13.06 15.96
CA ASP A 475 -5.85 -11.80 15.57
C ASP A 475 -6.57 -11.23 14.33
N PHE A 476 -7.58 -10.41 14.57
CA PHE A 476 -8.40 -9.76 13.54
C PHE A 476 -7.67 -8.66 12.76
N SER A 477 -6.42 -8.34 13.11
CA SER A 477 -5.59 -7.39 12.36
C SER A 477 -4.96 -8.01 11.10
N ILE A 478 -4.95 -9.35 11.01
CA ILE A 478 -4.42 -10.10 9.86
C ILE A 478 -5.48 -10.12 8.75
N PRO A 479 -5.16 -9.68 7.52
CA PRO A 479 -6.11 -9.75 6.41
C PRO A 479 -6.45 -11.21 6.10
N SER A 480 -7.69 -11.61 6.41
CA SER A 480 -8.24 -12.93 6.15
C SER A 480 -9.25 -12.91 5.00
N ALA A 481 -9.74 -14.07 4.57
CA ALA A 481 -10.82 -14.16 3.59
C ALA A 481 -12.10 -13.45 4.07
N GLU A 482 -12.77 -12.75 3.15
CA GLU A 482 -14.06 -12.09 3.36
C GLU A 482 -15.18 -12.94 2.73
N VAL A 483 -16.21 -13.24 3.50
CA VAL A 483 -17.41 -13.94 3.02
C VAL A 483 -18.49 -12.90 2.77
N HIS A 484 -18.84 -12.67 1.51
CA HIS A 484 -19.88 -11.71 1.15
C HIS A 484 -21.24 -12.42 1.14
N PRO A 485 -22.26 -11.90 1.86
CA PRO A 485 -23.57 -12.51 1.83
C PRO A 485 -24.25 -12.31 0.48
N THR A 486 -24.78 -13.41 -0.08
CA THR A 486 -25.52 -13.38 -1.34
C THR A 486 -26.79 -12.53 -1.20
N ALA A 487 -27.29 -11.96 -2.30
CA ALA A 487 -28.53 -11.17 -2.27
C ALA A 487 -29.72 -11.99 -1.71
N ILE A 488 -29.79 -13.27 -2.08
CA ILE A 488 -30.79 -14.22 -1.61
C ILE A 488 -30.67 -14.44 -0.09
N SER A 489 -29.45 -14.50 0.44
CA SER A 489 -29.19 -14.63 1.89
C SER A 489 -29.71 -13.43 2.69
N LYS A 490 -29.54 -12.21 2.17
CA LYS A 490 -30.06 -10.99 2.80
C LYS A 490 -31.59 -10.97 2.83
N VAL A 491 -32.22 -11.30 1.70
CA VAL A 491 -33.69 -11.38 1.59
C VAL A 491 -34.24 -12.45 2.53
N ASN A 492 -33.62 -13.63 2.57
CA ASN A 492 -34.04 -14.70 3.47
C ASN A 492 -33.93 -14.30 4.95
N THR A 493 -32.85 -13.65 5.36
CA THR A 493 -32.67 -13.19 6.75
C THR A 493 -33.74 -12.18 7.15
N ALA A 494 -34.12 -11.26 6.25
CA ALA A 494 -35.22 -10.32 6.49
C ALA A 494 -36.58 -11.04 6.61
N LEU A 495 -36.84 -12.04 5.76
CA LEU A 495 -38.06 -12.85 5.82
C LEU A 495 -38.14 -13.69 7.11
N GLN A 496 -37.01 -14.20 7.59
CA GLN A 496 -36.93 -14.92 8.86
C GLN A 496 -37.24 -13.99 10.04
N LEU A 497 -36.66 -12.79 10.09
CA LEU A 497 -36.98 -11.79 11.13
C LEU A 497 -38.45 -11.38 11.09
N LEU A 498 -39.02 -11.21 9.89
CA LEU A 498 -40.45 -10.95 9.73
C LEU A 498 -41.30 -12.10 10.28
N LEU A 499 -40.93 -13.35 9.99
CA LEU A 499 -41.63 -14.52 10.53
C LEU A 499 -41.54 -14.57 12.05
N MET A 500 -40.35 -14.40 12.63
CA MET A 500 -40.19 -14.46 14.09
C MET A 500 -40.95 -13.32 14.78
N GLY A 501 -40.92 -12.11 14.20
CA GLY A 501 -41.67 -10.96 14.71
C GLY A 501 -43.18 -11.15 14.64
N THR A 502 -43.70 -11.51 13.46
CA THR A 502 -45.15 -11.76 13.29
C THR A 502 -45.64 -12.92 14.16
N THR A 503 -44.84 -13.98 14.31
CA THR A 503 -45.18 -15.11 15.19
C THR A 503 -45.21 -14.69 16.66
N THR A 504 -44.24 -13.90 17.12
CA THR A 504 -44.18 -13.41 18.51
C THR A 504 -45.33 -12.46 18.84
N ILE A 505 -45.73 -11.62 17.88
CA ILE A 505 -46.82 -10.65 18.05
C ILE A 505 -48.20 -11.31 17.91
N SER A 506 -48.30 -12.44 17.19
CA SER A 506 -49.58 -13.09 16.87
C SER A 506 -50.54 -13.29 18.06
N PRO A 507 -50.09 -13.66 19.28
CA PRO A 507 -50.99 -13.82 20.43
C PRO A 507 -51.56 -12.51 20.98
N LEU A 508 -51.01 -11.35 20.58
CA LEU A 508 -51.45 -10.02 21.00
C LEU A 508 -52.44 -9.37 20.03
N ILE A 509 -52.60 -9.94 18.82
CA ILE A 509 -53.50 -9.39 17.79
C ILE A 509 -54.86 -10.10 17.89
N PRO A 510 -55.98 -9.36 17.97
CA PRO A 510 -57.32 -9.96 18.03
C PRO A 510 -57.83 -10.50 16.68
N ALA A 511 -56.95 -10.77 15.72
CA ALA A 511 -57.28 -11.18 14.35
C ALA A 511 -56.60 -12.52 14.00
N ASP A 512 -57.32 -13.38 13.29
CA ASP A 512 -56.76 -14.63 12.79
C ASP A 512 -55.82 -14.36 11.62
N ILE A 513 -54.52 -14.56 11.85
CA ILE A 513 -53.45 -14.44 10.86
C ILE A 513 -52.81 -15.78 10.50
N SER A 514 -53.44 -16.89 10.88
CA SER A 514 -52.90 -18.25 10.73
C SER A 514 -52.53 -18.59 9.29
N LEU A 515 -53.39 -18.27 8.32
CA LEU A 515 -53.12 -18.49 6.89
C LEU A 515 -51.91 -17.68 6.40
N GLY A 516 -51.80 -16.42 6.82
CA GLY A 516 -50.69 -15.54 6.49
C GLY A 516 -49.37 -16.04 7.09
N LEU A 517 -49.39 -16.50 8.34
CA LEU A 517 -48.23 -17.10 8.99
C LEU A 517 -47.79 -18.40 8.31
N GLN A 518 -48.73 -19.27 7.93
CA GLN A 518 -48.39 -20.49 7.18
C GLN A 518 -47.77 -20.18 5.82
N ALA A 519 -48.31 -19.22 5.07
CA ALA A 519 -47.71 -18.78 3.82
C ALA A 519 -46.29 -18.24 4.03
N LEU A 520 -46.09 -17.42 5.07
CA LEU A 520 -44.77 -16.89 5.43
C LEU A 520 -43.79 -17.99 5.86
N GLN A 521 -44.24 -19.01 6.59
CA GLN A 521 -43.44 -20.18 6.96
C GLN A 521 -42.94 -20.94 5.73
N TRP A 522 -43.81 -21.17 4.73
CA TRP A 522 -43.41 -21.82 3.48
C TRP A 522 -42.40 -20.96 2.69
N ILE A 523 -42.66 -19.66 2.57
CA ILE A 523 -41.75 -18.71 1.91
C ILE A 523 -40.37 -18.72 2.59
N VAL A 524 -40.34 -18.67 3.92
CA VAL A 524 -39.10 -18.73 4.70
C VAL A 524 -38.40 -20.07 4.51
N GLY A 525 -39.11 -21.19 4.57
CA GLY A 525 -38.55 -22.52 4.35
C GLY A 525 -37.88 -22.65 2.98
N THR A 526 -38.60 -22.32 1.92
CA THR A 526 -38.09 -22.38 0.54
C THR A 526 -36.91 -21.44 0.32
N THR A 527 -37.00 -20.19 0.79
CA THR A 527 -35.90 -19.22 0.65
C THR A 527 -34.69 -19.56 1.50
N THR A 528 -34.85 -20.29 2.62
CA THR A 528 -33.73 -20.71 3.48
C THR A 528 -32.93 -21.81 2.80
N VAL A 529 -33.61 -22.80 2.21
CA VAL A 529 -32.97 -23.85 1.41
C VAL A 529 -32.27 -23.25 0.19
N TRP A 530 -32.93 -22.35 -0.54
CA TRP A 530 -32.32 -21.64 -1.66
C TRP A 530 -31.11 -20.81 -1.21
N SER A 531 -31.22 -20.08 -0.10
CA SER A 531 -30.11 -19.33 0.46
C SER A 531 -28.90 -20.24 0.70
N GLY A 532 -29.08 -21.40 1.32
CA GLY A 532 -28.01 -22.38 1.52
C GLY A 532 -27.38 -22.85 0.21
N ALA A 533 -28.21 -23.24 -0.77
CA ALA A 533 -27.76 -23.66 -2.10
C ALA A 533 -26.99 -22.54 -2.83
N SER A 534 -27.39 -21.28 -2.68
CA SER A 534 -26.76 -20.15 -3.37
C SER A 534 -25.28 -19.96 -3.00
N TYR A 535 -24.88 -20.31 -1.78
CA TYR A 535 -23.47 -20.26 -1.37
C TYR A 535 -22.61 -21.38 -1.98
N ILE A 536 -23.23 -22.51 -2.33
CA ILE A 536 -22.54 -23.63 -2.99
C ILE A 536 -22.23 -23.29 -4.45
N PHE A 537 -23.14 -22.57 -5.13
CA PHE A 537 -23.03 -22.27 -6.55
C PHE A 537 -22.43 -20.88 -6.87
N SER A 538 -22.31 -19.98 -5.89
CA SER A 538 -21.78 -18.64 -6.10
C SER A 538 -20.24 -18.63 -6.03
N LYS A 539 -19.59 -18.37 -7.16
CA LYS A 539 -18.13 -18.20 -7.27
C LYS A 539 -17.60 -16.93 -6.57
N ASP A 540 -18.48 -15.97 -6.28
CA ASP A 540 -18.15 -14.67 -5.69
C ASP A 540 -18.45 -14.59 -4.18
N ALA A 541 -19.03 -15.64 -3.59
CA ALA A 541 -19.42 -15.65 -2.17
C ALA A 541 -18.22 -15.66 -1.21
N VAL A 542 -17.07 -16.14 -1.68
CA VAL A 542 -15.84 -16.25 -0.88
C VAL A 542 -14.70 -15.57 -1.63
N LYS A 543 -14.26 -14.42 -1.12
CA LYS A 543 -13.07 -13.75 -1.63
C LYS A 543 -11.91 -14.01 -0.68
N ILE A 544 -11.02 -14.93 -1.08
CA ILE A 544 -9.76 -15.11 -0.36
C ILE A 544 -8.93 -13.85 -0.61
N VAL A 545 -8.78 -13.03 0.43
CA VAL A 545 -7.81 -11.94 0.43
C VAL A 545 -6.44 -12.62 0.47
N ALA A 546 -5.86 -12.84 -0.71
CA ALA A 546 -4.54 -13.42 -0.81
C ALA A 546 -3.57 -12.56 0.00
N SER A 547 -2.92 -13.16 0.98
CA SER A 547 -1.77 -12.53 1.61
C SER A 547 -0.81 -12.09 0.50
N LYS A 548 -0.30 -10.87 0.56
CA LYS A 548 0.81 -10.41 -0.29
C LYS A 548 2.13 -11.14 0.03
N THR A 549 2.07 -12.38 0.51
CA THR A 549 3.18 -13.31 0.57
C THR A 549 2.85 -14.42 -0.40
N GLY A 550 3.55 -14.44 -1.55
CA GLY A 550 3.35 -15.37 -2.66
C GLY A 550 3.72 -16.82 -2.34
N LEU A 551 3.11 -17.40 -1.31
CA LEU A 551 3.14 -18.84 -1.07
C LEU A 551 1.78 -19.39 -1.51
N LYS A 552 1.80 -20.08 -2.65
CA LYS A 552 0.68 -20.91 -3.10
C LYS A 552 0.43 -22.03 -2.07
N PRO A 553 -0.82 -22.53 -1.98
CA PRO A 553 -1.20 -23.60 -1.07
C PRO A 553 -0.41 -24.90 -1.30
#